data_AF-A0A077KED6-F1
#
_entry.id   AF-A0A077KED6-F1
#
_cell.length_a   1.000
_cell.length_b   1.000
_cell.length_c   1.000
_cell.angle_alpha   90.00
_cell.angle_beta   90.00
_cell.angle_gamma   90.00
#
_symmetry.space_group_name_H-M   'P 1'
#
loop_
_entity.id
_entity.type
_entity.pdbx_description
1 polymer ?
#
loop_
_entity_poly.entity_id
_entity_poly.type
_entity_poly.pdbx_seq_one_letter_code
_entity_poly.pdbx_strand_id
1 'polypeptide(L)'
;MKHEIKLYGEILDLVWAEESFQYIDVKYVDNELSKLTVSPGDEVIFNIHSLGGDTAVAFAIYNKIRRFGKERNVAITTRIDGYCASAGVTLLLAGDKRIGNKYAEPFVHNAWTYVVGDKNEVEKQFEELEKTDVMIASLYEERTKLTKENALQLMLEDTWISAEKCLEYGFYTELENDDESKPVFNSEKQIIFNSLKRPRNNSINNKMTQEEKSSFFDKFMNLLNGKVPSKNAMLYTDKNEEVVFAELNEGEKPKVGDAATINGKNASGTVNMADGSVYNFESGKVTEIKEKDGVIDSVTLNSLNEKLDSLISKNTELESKVTAQNSIIDELKGKLNKVAEFETTFNSLKSIVGEYGAGVENEPPAPQNNVTTQAKNRFENFKLKNTK
;
A
#
# COMPACT_ATOMS: atom_id res chain seq x y z
N MET A 1 21.16 20.63 19.41
CA MET A 1 21.14 21.06 17.99
C MET A 1 20.16 20.18 17.23
N LYS A 2 19.68 20.64 16.07
CA LYS A 2 18.81 19.85 15.19
C LYS A 2 19.57 19.47 13.93
N HIS A 3 19.47 18.21 13.53
CA HIS A 3 20.04 17.67 12.29
C HIS A 3 18.90 17.12 11.44
N GLU A 4 19.00 17.22 10.12
CA GLU A 4 17.97 16.68 9.22
C GLU A 4 18.55 15.69 8.22
N ILE A 5 17.84 14.59 8.00
CA ILE A 5 18.10 13.57 6.98
C ILE A 5 16.84 13.42 6.12
N LYS A 6 17.00 13.31 4.80
CA LYS A 6 15.89 13.14 3.86
C LYS A 6 15.77 11.67 3.46
N LEU A 7 14.63 11.07 3.75
CA LEU A 7 14.24 9.72 3.34
C LEU A 7 13.26 9.83 2.18
N TYR A 8 13.77 10.18 1.00
CA TYR A 8 12.97 10.44 -0.20
C TYR A 8 13.22 9.36 -1.26
N GLY A 9 12.15 8.72 -1.73
CA GLY A 9 12.22 7.67 -2.73
C GLY A 9 11.55 6.37 -2.32
N GLU A 10 11.71 5.34 -3.13
CA GLU A 10 11.25 3.98 -2.84
C GLU A 10 12.20 3.25 -1.89
N ILE A 11 11.68 2.37 -1.04
CA ILE A 11 12.50 1.63 -0.07
C ILE A 11 12.93 0.30 -0.70
N LEU A 12 14.21 0.11 -1.03
CA LEU A 12 14.71 -1.05 -1.80
C LEU A 12 16.16 -1.39 -1.42
N ASP A 13 16.59 -2.66 -1.45
CA ASP A 13 17.95 -3.09 -1.08
C ASP A 13 18.94 -3.14 -2.28
N LEU A 14 18.43 -3.22 -3.51
CA LEU A 14 19.26 -3.45 -4.69
C LEU A 14 18.80 -2.71 -5.95
N VAL A 15 19.79 -2.07 -6.57
CA VAL A 15 19.66 -1.09 -7.64
C VAL A 15 20.17 -1.73 -8.93
N TRP A 16 19.24 -2.22 -9.72
CA TRP A 16 19.38 -2.27 -11.18
C TRP A 16 18.64 -1.10 -11.81
N ALA A 17 18.18 -0.16 -10.96
CA ALA A 17 17.61 1.10 -11.38
C ALA A 17 18.74 2.00 -11.90
N GLU A 18 18.53 2.57 -13.07
CA GLU A 18 19.40 3.61 -13.62
C GLU A 18 19.66 4.71 -12.56
N GLU A 19 20.79 5.43 -12.69
CA GLU A 19 21.19 6.53 -11.79
C GLU A 19 20.13 7.63 -11.60
N SER A 20 19.03 7.58 -12.33
CA SER A 20 17.89 8.49 -12.31
C SER A 20 16.83 8.17 -11.23
N PHE A 21 16.84 6.98 -10.60
CA PHE A 21 15.86 6.63 -9.56
C PHE A 21 16.35 6.99 -8.14
N GLN A 22 15.53 7.72 -7.40
CA GLN A 22 15.75 7.97 -5.97
C GLN A 22 15.20 6.80 -5.15
N TYR A 23 16.06 6.15 -4.37
CA TYR A 23 15.70 5.06 -3.46
C TYR A 23 16.35 5.25 -2.08
N ILE A 24 15.78 4.57 -1.10
CA ILE A 24 16.20 4.57 0.30
C ILE A 24 16.58 3.13 0.64
N ASP A 25 17.87 2.89 0.86
CA ASP A 25 18.38 1.61 1.33
C ASP A 25 19.07 1.76 2.69
N VAL A 26 19.50 0.64 3.28
CA VAL A 26 20.20 0.66 4.58
C VAL A 26 21.54 1.39 4.49
N LYS A 27 22.22 1.34 3.35
CA LYS A 27 23.55 1.95 3.13
C LYS A 27 23.46 3.47 3.05
N TYR A 28 22.45 3.99 2.37
CA TYR A 28 22.13 5.40 2.28
C TYR A 28 21.93 5.97 3.68
N VAL A 29 21.08 5.35 4.49
CA VAL A 29 20.81 5.81 5.86
C VAL A 29 22.05 5.71 6.73
N ASP A 30 22.86 4.64 6.59
CA ASP A 30 24.13 4.52 7.31
C ASP A 30 25.12 5.63 6.94
N ASN A 31 25.25 5.94 5.65
CA ASN A 31 26.08 7.00 5.15
C ASN A 31 25.64 8.36 5.67
N GLU A 32 24.34 8.68 5.63
CA GLU A 32 23.81 9.95 6.15
C GLU A 32 24.05 10.07 7.66
N LEU A 33 23.80 9.02 8.43
CA LEU A 33 24.08 9.00 9.87
C LEU A 33 25.57 9.17 10.18
N SER A 34 26.47 8.58 9.38
CA SER A 34 27.92 8.67 9.59
C SER A 34 28.48 10.09 9.41
N LYS A 35 27.79 10.93 8.61
CA LYS A 35 28.16 12.33 8.37
C LYS A 35 27.77 13.25 9.54
N LEU A 36 26.88 12.80 10.42
CA LEU A 36 26.40 13.62 11.52
C LEU A 36 27.41 13.64 12.68
N THR A 37 27.71 14.85 13.16
CA THR A 37 28.34 15.05 14.46
C THR A 37 27.26 15.45 15.46
N VAL A 38 26.83 14.51 16.30
CA VAL A 38 25.77 14.70 17.30
C VAL A 38 26.31 14.55 18.72
N SER A 39 25.71 15.30 19.64
CA SER A 39 25.93 15.21 21.08
C SER A 39 24.67 14.68 21.78
N PRO A 40 24.81 14.06 22.96
CA PRO A 40 23.65 13.70 23.79
C PRO A 40 22.70 14.89 24.01
N GLY A 41 21.42 14.69 23.76
CA GLY A 41 20.38 15.72 23.82
C GLY A 41 20.14 16.48 22.50
N ASP A 42 20.89 16.19 21.44
CA ASP A 42 20.56 16.65 20.10
C ASP A 42 19.30 15.96 19.56
N GLU A 43 18.72 16.54 18.51
CA GLU A 43 17.56 16.02 17.78
C GLU A 43 17.95 15.70 16.34
N VAL A 44 17.56 14.53 15.85
CA VAL A 44 17.70 14.15 14.43
C VAL A 44 16.32 13.97 13.84
N ILE A 45 16.03 14.77 12.81
CA ILE A 45 14.77 14.80 12.08
C ILE A 45 14.93 14.00 10.78
N PHE A 46 14.10 12.99 10.59
CA PHE A 46 13.98 12.23 9.36
C PHE A 46 12.76 12.71 8.58
N ASN A 47 13.00 13.40 7.48
CA ASN A 47 11.99 13.90 6.58
C ASN A 47 11.59 12.81 5.58
N ILE A 48 10.32 12.47 5.48
CA ILE A 48 9.81 11.31 4.73
C ILE A 48 9.02 11.78 3.51
N HIS A 49 9.40 11.24 2.35
CA HIS A 49 8.64 11.32 1.11
C HIS A 49 8.79 9.99 0.37
N SER A 50 7.94 9.02 0.70
CA SER A 50 8.05 7.66 0.18
C SER A 50 6.68 7.04 -0.10
N LEU A 51 6.60 6.32 -1.22
CA LEU A 51 5.46 5.44 -1.54
C LEU A 51 5.61 4.03 -0.93
N GLY A 52 6.69 3.80 -0.18
CA GLY A 52 7.03 2.52 0.42
C GLY A 52 7.98 1.70 -0.45
N GLY A 53 7.88 0.38 -0.33
CA GLY A 53 8.76 -0.57 -1.01
C GLY A 53 8.92 -1.85 -0.22
N ASP A 54 10.14 -2.38 -0.17
CA ASP A 54 10.50 -3.60 0.53
C ASP A 54 10.33 -3.45 2.04
N THR A 55 9.51 -4.34 2.60
CA THR A 55 9.17 -4.32 4.03
C THR A 55 10.37 -4.69 4.91
N ALA A 56 11.18 -5.66 4.50
CA ALA A 56 12.35 -6.09 5.27
C ALA A 56 13.41 -4.97 5.33
N VAL A 57 13.63 -4.25 4.23
CA VAL A 57 14.52 -3.08 4.17
C VAL A 57 13.99 -1.96 5.07
N ALA A 58 12.69 -1.68 5.03
CA ALA A 58 12.09 -0.67 5.90
C ALA A 58 12.28 -0.99 7.39
N PHE A 59 12.09 -2.25 7.80
CA PHE A 59 12.36 -2.69 9.17
C PHE A 59 13.85 -2.61 9.54
N ALA A 60 14.75 -2.91 8.61
CA ALA A 60 16.19 -2.75 8.84
C ALA A 60 16.57 -1.28 9.07
N ILE A 61 16.01 -0.36 8.28
CA ILE A 61 16.19 1.08 8.45
C ILE A 61 15.59 1.54 9.78
N TYR A 62 14.34 1.14 10.11
CA TYR A 62 13.69 1.43 11.38
C TYR A 62 14.59 1.03 12.56
N ASN A 63 15.09 -0.20 12.55
CA ASN A 63 15.97 -0.72 13.61
C ASN A 63 17.28 0.06 13.72
N LYS A 64 17.83 0.52 12.60
CA LYS A 64 19.05 1.36 12.57
C LYS A 64 18.78 2.73 13.17
N ILE A 65 17.69 3.40 12.78
CA ILE A 65 17.29 4.72 13.30
C ILE A 65 17.06 4.66 14.81
N ARG A 66 16.25 3.71 15.29
CA ARG A 66 15.96 3.54 16.74
C ARG A 66 17.22 3.27 17.54
N ARG A 67 18.11 2.42 17.02
CA ARG A 67 19.38 2.11 17.66
C ARG A 67 20.29 3.33 17.73
N PHE A 68 20.42 4.08 16.65
CA PHE A 68 21.21 5.30 16.61
C PHE A 68 20.74 6.31 17.67
N GLY A 69 19.43 6.55 17.75
CA GLY A 69 18.83 7.41 18.78
C GLY A 69 19.22 7.00 20.20
N LYS A 70 19.09 5.71 20.50
CA LYS A 70 19.44 5.14 21.81
C LYS A 70 20.94 5.21 22.11
N GLU A 71 21.79 4.80 21.18
CA GLU A 71 23.25 4.73 21.39
C GLU A 71 23.90 6.11 21.48
N ARG A 72 23.38 7.09 20.74
CA ARG A 72 23.89 8.47 20.76
C ARG A 72 23.17 9.37 21.77
N ASN A 73 22.13 8.86 22.44
CA ASN A 73 21.26 9.60 23.34
C ASN A 73 20.70 10.88 22.69
N VAL A 74 20.16 10.74 21.48
CA VAL A 74 19.54 11.82 20.70
C VAL A 74 18.05 11.55 20.52
N ALA A 75 17.24 12.60 20.46
CA ALA A 75 15.82 12.50 20.15
C ALA A 75 15.63 12.21 18.66
N ILE A 76 14.77 11.26 18.32
CA ILE A 76 14.41 10.97 16.94
C ILE A 76 13.06 11.61 16.62
N THR A 77 13.06 12.50 15.64
CA THR A 77 11.84 13.06 15.07
C THR A 77 11.67 12.54 13.66
N THR A 78 10.48 12.12 13.28
CA THR A 78 10.12 11.82 11.90
C THR A 78 9.05 12.79 11.45
N ARG A 79 9.20 13.34 10.24
CA ARG A 79 8.26 14.31 9.66
C ARG A 79 7.90 13.89 8.26
N ILE A 80 6.65 14.06 7.85
CA ILE A 80 6.23 13.79 6.47
C ILE A 80 6.16 15.08 5.68
N ASP A 81 6.96 15.15 4.62
CA ASP A 81 7.01 16.31 3.71
C ASP A 81 6.09 16.12 2.48
N GLY A 82 5.60 14.90 2.24
CA GLY A 82 4.62 14.63 1.20
C GLY A 82 3.99 13.26 1.36
N TYR A 83 4.48 12.24 0.64
CA TYR A 83 3.91 10.89 0.73
C TYR A 83 4.52 10.08 1.87
N CYS A 84 3.68 9.30 2.54
CA CYS A 84 4.09 8.26 3.47
C CYS A 84 3.17 7.05 3.29
N ALA A 85 3.46 6.19 2.32
CA ALA A 85 2.61 5.05 2.02
C ALA A 85 3.34 3.73 2.29
N SER A 86 2.56 2.68 2.61
CA SER A 86 3.05 1.31 2.74
C SER A 86 4.23 1.24 3.74
N ALA A 87 5.33 0.60 3.36
CA ALA A 87 6.54 0.49 4.17
C ALA A 87 7.15 1.85 4.60
N GLY A 88 6.77 2.98 3.99
CA GLY A 88 7.12 4.31 4.47
C GLY A 88 6.56 4.61 5.87
N VAL A 89 5.41 4.03 6.23
CA VAL A 89 4.80 4.18 7.57
C VAL A 89 5.68 3.51 8.63
N THR A 90 6.37 2.41 8.29
CA THR A 90 7.38 1.81 9.17
C THR A 90 8.47 2.82 9.53
N LEU A 91 8.92 3.64 8.57
CA LEU A 91 9.93 4.69 8.83
C LEU A 91 9.37 5.81 9.70
N LEU A 92 8.12 6.23 9.48
CA LEU A 92 7.42 7.21 10.33
C LEU A 92 7.39 6.73 11.79
N LEU A 93 7.10 5.45 12.03
CA LEU A 93 7.00 4.92 13.40
C LEU A 93 8.34 4.82 14.13
N ALA A 94 9.47 5.06 13.44
CA ALA A 94 10.78 5.16 14.05
C ALA A 94 10.94 6.41 14.94
N GLY A 95 10.13 7.45 14.73
CA GLY A 95 10.20 8.69 15.50
C GLY A 95 9.68 8.52 16.93
N ASP A 96 10.39 9.10 17.89
CA ASP A 96 9.86 9.38 19.23
C ASP A 96 8.83 10.51 19.14
N LYS A 97 9.14 11.53 18.35
CA LYS A 97 8.19 12.56 17.88
C LYS A 97 7.86 12.30 16.41
N ARG A 98 6.57 12.30 16.06
CA ARG A 98 6.08 12.01 14.70
C ARG A 98 5.17 13.15 14.25
N ILE A 99 5.68 13.95 13.32
CA ILE A 99 5.06 15.19 12.86
C ILE A 99 4.40 14.94 11.51
N GLY A 100 3.09 15.14 11.46
CA GLY A 100 2.33 15.19 10.21
C GLY A 100 1.77 16.57 9.95
N ASN A 101 1.00 16.73 8.89
CA ASN A 101 0.19 17.92 8.62
C ASN A 101 -1.11 17.50 7.92
N LYS A 102 -2.06 18.44 7.77
CA LYS A 102 -3.38 18.18 7.16
C LYS A 102 -3.34 17.70 5.70
N TYR A 103 -2.17 17.72 5.06
CA TYR A 103 -1.93 17.28 3.68
C TYR A 103 -1.03 16.04 3.58
N ALA A 104 -0.54 15.55 4.71
CA ALA A 104 0.27 14.36 4.82
C ALA A 104 -0.57 13.26 5.45
N GLU A 105 -1.23 12.46 4.61
CA GLU A 105 -2.02 11.31 5.05
C GLU A 105 -1.19 10.04 4.84
N PRO A 106 -0.87 9.27 5.89
CA PRO A 106 -0.20 8.00 5.73
C PRO A 106 -1.17 6.99 5.10
N PHE A 107 -0.66 6.16 4.19
CA PHE A 107 -1.41 5.06 3.61
C PHE A 107 -0.93 3.72 4.16
N VAL A 108 -1.85 2.92 4.70
CA VAL A 108 -1.57 1.59 5.21
C VAL A 108 -2.35 0.55 4.44
N HIS A 109 -1.72 -0.60 4.21
CA HIS A 109 -2.30 -1.75 3.52
C HIS A 109 -1.58 -3.03 3.95
N ASN A 110 -2.14 -4.19 3.66
CA ASN A 110 -1.46 -5.47 3.89
C ASN A 110 -0.19 -5.59 3.03
N ALA A 111 0.74 -6.42 3.49
CA ALA A 111 1.87 -6.85 2.68
C ALA A 111 1.38 -7.44 1.36
N TRP A 112 2.10 -7.11 0.29
CA TRP A 112 1.79 -7.60 -1.05
C TRP A 112 3.05 -8.14 -1.70
N THR A 113 2.89 -9.13 -2.56
CA THR A 113 3.98 -9.70 -3.36
C THR A 113 3.44 -10.25 -4.68
N TYR A 114 4.35 -10.65 -5.56
CA TYR A 114 4.06 -11.38 -6.77
C TYR A 114 4.85 -12.70 -6.76
N VAL A 115 4.15 -13.81 -6.94
CA VAL A 115 4.74 -15.15 -6.96
C VAL A 115 4.27 -15.91 -8.20
N VAL A 116 5.19 -16.64 -8.82
CA VAL A 116 4.91 -17.60 -9.90
C VAL A 116 5.57 -18.90 -9.49
N GLY A 117 4.80 -19.97 -9.42
CA GLY A 117 5.28 -21.23 -8.89
C GLY A 117 4.20 -22.30 -8.83
N ASP A 118 4.58 -23.47 -8.33
CA ASP A 118 3.63 -24.55 -8.05
C ASP A 118 2.77 -24.27 -6.81
N LYS A 119 1.83 -25.17 -6.49
CA LYS A 119 0.93 -25.02 -5.34
C LYS A 119 1.70 -24.80 -4.03
N ASN A 120 2.78 -25.54 -3.80
CA ASN A 120 3.50 -25.49 -2.53
C ASN A 120 4.27 -24.17 -2.40
N GLU A 121 4.81 -23.66 -3.51
CA GLU A 121 5.48 -22.36 -3.55
C GLU A 121 4.51 -21.20 -3.26
N VAL A 122 3.30 -21.26 -3.85
CA VAL A 122 2.25 -20.26 -3.60
C VAL A 122 1.74 -20.31 -2.16
N GLU A 123 1.52 -21.51 -1.62
CA GLU A 123 1.05 -21.71 -0.23
C GLU A 123 2.09 -21.19 0.78
N LYS A 124 3.37 -21.49 0.55
CA LYS A 124 4.46 -20.95 1.36
C LYS A 124 4.50 -19.42 1.31
N GLN A 125 4.34 -18.82 0.13
CA GLN A 125 4.36 -17.36 0.01
C GLN A 125 3.18 -16.70 0.71
N PHE A 126 2.01 -17.35 0.72
CA PHE A 126 0.84 -16.89 1.47
C PHE A 126 1.11 -16.86 2.98
N GLU A 127 1.69 -17.93 3.55
CA GLU A 127 2.08 -17.95 4.97
C GLU A 127 3.10 -16.85 5.31
N GLU A 128 4.03 -16.56 4.39
CA GLU A 128 5.00 -15.48 4.57
C GLU A 128 4.34 -14.10 4.57
N LEU A 129 3.33 -13.87 3.73
CA LEU A 129 2.53 -12.65 3.75
C LEU A 129 1.77 -12.50 5.07
N GLU A 130 1.10 -13.56 5.55
CA GLU A 130 0.39 -13.53 6.84
C GLU A 130 1.33 -13.19 8.01
N LYS A 131 2.53 -13.79 8.03
CA LYS A 131 3.57 -13.47 9.02
C LYS A 131 4.01 -12.01 8.91
N THR A 132 4.13 -11.49 7.69
CA THR A 132 4.50 -10.10 7.43
C THR A 132 3.42 -9.13 7.89
N ASP A 133 2.15 -9.41 7.61
CA ASP A 133 1.00 -8.63 8.09
C ASP A 133 0.98 -8.57 9.61
N VAL A 134 1.14 -9.72 10.26
CA VAL A 134 1.25 -9.82 11.72
C VAL A 134 2.42 -9.00 12.27
N MET A 135 3.57 -9.02 11.60
CA MET A 135 4.75 -8.25 12.00
C MET A 135 4.50 -6.74 11.90
N ILE A 136 3.90 -6.26 10.80
CA ILE A 136 3.54 -4.85 10.62
C ILE A 136 2.50 -4.43 11.67
N ALA A 137 1.46 -5.22 11.88
CA ALA A 137 0.44 -4.93 12.88
C ALA A 137 1.01 -4.87 14.32
N SER A 138 2.00 -5.73 14.63
CA SER A 138 2.68 -5.69 15.93
C SER A 138 3.50 -4.41 16.11
N LEU A 139 4.14 -3.89 15.05
CA LEU A 139 4.79 -2.58 15.10
C LEU A 139 3.77 -1.46 15.35
N TYR A 140 2.60 -1.52 14.71
CA TYR A 140 1.55 -0.52 14.91
C TYR A 140 1.03 -0.56 16.33
N GLU A 141 0.80 -1.74 16.89
CA GLU A 141 0.42 -1.91 18.30
C GLU A 141 1.48 -1.33 19.26
N GLU A 142 2.78 -1.56 18.99
CA GLU A 142 3.85 -1.04 19.85
C GLU A 142 3.97 0.49 19.79
N ARG A 143 3.75 1.09 18.62
CA ARG A 143 4.11 2.50 18.37
C ARG A 143 2.92 3.45 18.31
N THR A 144 1.70 2.91 18.28
CA THR A 144 0.45 3.66 18.20
C THR A 144 -0.47 3.26 19.38
N LYS A 145 -1.75 3.65 19.33
CA LYS A 145 -2.77 3.26 20.31
C LYS A 145 -3.68 2.14 19.79
N LEU A 146 -3.40 1.61 18.61
CA LEU A 146 -4.16 0.51 18.03
C LEU A 146 -3.83 -0.80 18.75
N THR A 147 -4.81 -1.69 18.87
CA THR A 147 -4.51 -3.10 19.14
C THR A 147 -4.04 -3.77 17.85
N LYS A 148 -3.37 -4.91 17.96
CA LYS A 148 -2.96 -5.69 16.79
C LYS A 148 -4.11 -6.04 15.85
N GLU A 149 -5.27 -6.43 16.38
CA GLU A 149 -6.45 -6.77 15.59
C GLU A 149 -6.95 -5.56 14.80
N ASN A 150 -7.00 -4.39 15.45
CA ASN A 150 -7.41 -3.15 14.81
C ASN A 150 -6.40 -2.70 13.74
N ALA A 151 -5.10 -2.92 13.97
CA ALA A 151 -4.07 -2.66 12.99
C ALA A 151 -4.21 -3.55 11.74
N LEU A 152 -4.46 -4.85 11.92
CA LEU A 152 -4.72 -5.79 10.82
C LEU A 152 -5.95 -5.38 10.01
N GLN A 153 -7.03 -4.99 10.69
CA GLN A 153 -8.25 -4.54 10.02
C GLN A 153 -8.04 -3.24 9.24
N LEU A 154 -7.32 -2.27 9.83
CA LEU A 154 -7.00 -1.01 9.18
C LEU A 154 -6.15 -1.22 7.91
N MET A 155 -5.20 -2.17 7.95
CA MET A 155 -4.39 -2.55 6.79
C MET A 155 -5.22 -3.28 5.72
N LEU A 156 -6.17 -4.13 6.11
CA LEU A 156 -7.02 -4.86 5.16
C LEU A 156 -7.86 -3.93 4.26
N GLU A 157 -8.17 -2.73 4.74
CA GLU A 157 -9.03 -1.76 4.06
C GLU A 157 -8.31 -0.93 2.98
N ASP A 158 -6.98 -1.03 2.88
CA ASP A 158 -6.14 -0.18 2.04
C ASP A 158 -6.44 1.32 2.26
N THR A 159 -6.12 1.83 3.45
CA THR A 159 -6.67 3.09 3.96
C THR A 159 -5.65 4.22 3.97
N TRP A 160 -6.07 5.37 3.44
CA TRP A 160 -5.43 6.67 3.74
C TRP A 160 -5.98 7.19 5.07
N ILE A 161 -5.10 7.48 6.02
CA ILE A 161 -5.48 7.91 7.37
C ILE A 161 -5.40 9.42 7.43
N SER A 162 -6.52 10.08 7.73
CA SER A 162 -6.56 11.55 7.88
C SER A 162 -5.65 12.01 9.01
N ALA A 163 -5.19 13.26 8.95
CA ALA A 163 -4.29 13.83 9.96
C ALA A 163 -4.86 13.76 11.39
N GLU A 164 -6.17 13.98 11.55
CA GLU A 164 -6.88 13.90 12.83
C GLU A 164 -6.89 12.46 13.34
N LYS A 165 -7.18 11.51 12.45
CA LYS A 165 -7.15 10.07 12.77
C LYS A 165 -5.75 9.59 13.10
N CYS A 166 -4.72 10.14 12.46
CA CYS A 166 -3.34 9.85 12.82
C CYS A 166 -3.01 10.30 14.25
N LEU A 167 -3.51 11.44 14.72
CA LEU A 167 -3.36 11.84 16.13
C LEU A 167 -4.16 10.94 17.08
N GLU A 168 -5.40 10.62 16.70
CA GLU A 168 -6.29 9.76 17.49
C GLU A 168 -5.65 8.38 17.70
N TYR A 169 -5.29 7.72 16.60
CA TYR A 169 -4.68 6.39 16.60
C TYR A 169 -3.22 6.43 17.06
N GLY A 170 -2.55 7.58 17.05
CA GLY A 170 -1.17 7.72 17.49
C GLY A 170 -0.12 7.42 16.41
N PHE A 171 -0.47 7.45 15.13
CA PHE A 171 0.53 7.55 14.06
C PHE A 171 1.30 8.87 14.13
N TYR A 172 0.59 9.96 14.43
CA TYR A 172 1.19 11.27 14.70
C TYR A 172 1.17 11.57 16.20
N THR A 173 2.20 12.28 16.64
CA THR A 173 2.27 12.87 17.97
C THR A 173 1.94 14.37 17.92
N GLU A 174 2.13 15.00 16.75
CA GLU A 174 1.94 16.44 16.53
C GLU A 174 1.54 16.70 15.07
N LEU A 175 0.80 17.78 14.84
CA LEU A 175 0.58 18.35 13.53
C LEU A 175 1.34 19.67 13.39
N GLU A 176 1.99 19.87 12.25
CA GLU A 176 2.54 21.15 11.84
C GLU A 176 1.59 21.88 10.87
N ASN A 177 1.67 23.21 10.86
CA ASN A 177 0.89 24.12 10.01
C ASN A 177 -0.64 24.10 10.23
N ASP A 178 -1.08 24.49 11.43
CA ASP A 178 -2.49 24.77 11.76
C ASP A 178 -3.03 26.07 11.12
N ASP A 179 -2.19 26.80 10.36
CA ASP A 179 -2.59 28.01 9.64
C ASP A 179 -3.29 27.70 8.30
N GLU A 180 -4.23 28.58 7.93
CA GLU A 180 -5.12 28.59 6.76
C GLU A 180 -4.42 28.61 5.37
N SER A 181 -3.30 27.91 5.21
CA SER A 181 -2.72 27.68 3.89
C SER A 181 -3.65 26.81 3.04
N LYS A 182 -3.75 27.16 1.75
CA LYS A 182 -4.66 26.58 0.76
C LYS A 182 -4.16 25.20 0.29
N PRO A 183 -5.08 24.27 -0.05
CA PRO A 183 -4.72 22.91 -0.39
C PRO A 183 -3.83 22.83 -1.64
N VAL A 184 -2.66 22.21 -1.49
CA VAL A 184 -1.96 21.58 -2.62
C VAL A 184 -2.42 20.14 -2.64
N PHE A 185 -3.52 19.87 -3.35
CA PHE A 185 -3.92 18.50 -3.63
C PHE A 185 -2.85 17.85 -4.49
N ASN A 186 -2.17 16.84 -3.96
CA ASN A 186 -1.25 16.01 -4.72
C ASN A 186 -2.02 14.89 -5.45
N SER A 187 -3.20 15.25 -5.99
CA SER A 187 -4.18 14.32 -6.53
C SER A 187 -3.62 13.49 -7.67
N GLU A 188 -2.69 14.00 -8.48
CA GLU A 188 -2.22 13.29 -9.67
C GLU A 188 -1.45 12.00 -9.34
N LYS A 189 -0.52 12.01 -8.38
CA LYS A 189 0.20 10.78 -7.99
C LYS A 189 -0.60 9.89 -7.03
N GLN A 190 -1.50 10.45 -6.22
CA GLN A 190 -2.48 9.67 -5.43
C GLN A 190 -3.50 8.97 -6.34
N ILE A 191 -3.97 9.64 -7.39
CA ILE A 191 -4.78 9.06 -8.48
C ILE A 191 -3.94 8.01 -9.21
N ILE A 192 -2.67 8.27 -9.53
CA ILE A 192 -1.81 7.28 -10.17
C ILE A 192 -1.64 6.05 -9.27
N PHE A 193 -1.34 6.20 -7.98
CA PHE A 193 -1.23 5.09 -7.02
C PHE A 193 -2.55 4.31 -6.89
N ASN A 194 -3.67 5.02 -6.77
CA ASN A 194 -5.01 4.42 -6.77
C ASN A 194 -5.37 3.76 -8.12
N SER A 195 -4.80 4.23 -9.25
CA SER A 195 -5.00 3.67 -10.60
C SER A 195 -4.02 2.54 -10.94
N LEU A 196 -2.86 2.50 -10.27
CA LEU A 196 -1.88 1.41 -10.31
C LEU A 196 -2.36 0.22 -9.47
N LYS A 197 -3.37 0.40 -8.60
CA LYS A 197 -4.18 -0.72 -8.12
C LYS A 197 -4.81 -1.38 -9.35
N ARG A 198 -4.27 -2.54 -9.73
CA ARG A 198 -5.00 -3.46 -10.60
C ARG A 198 -6.35 -3.74 -9.95
N PRO A 199 -7.45 -3.85 -10.71
CA PRO A 199 -8.71 -4.30 -10.14
C PRO A 199 -8.43 -5.63 -9.47
N ARG A 200 -8.49 -5.65 -8.13
CA ARG A 200 -8.55 -6.88 -7.37
C ARG A 200 -9.71 -7.64 -7.98
N ASN A 201 -9.44 -8.81 -8.57
CA ASN A 201 -10.50 -9.64 -9.08
C ASN A 201 -11.28 -10.09 -7.84
N ASN A 202 -12.32 -9.32 -7.50
CA ASN A 202 -13.18 -9.47 -6.33
C ASN A 202 -14.06 -10.73 -6.47
N SER A 203 -13.49 -11.86 -6.91
CA SER A 203 -14.17 -13.14 -7.01
C SER A 203 -14.05 -13.97 -5.73
N ILE A 204 -13.24 -13.54 -4.77
CA ILE A 204 -13.29 -14.04 -3.39
C ILE A 204 -13.76 -12.87 -2.53
N ASN A 205 -15.07 -12.58 -2.61
CA ASN A 205 -15.70 -11.58 -1.76
C ASN A 205 -16.20 -12.27 -0.49
N ASN A 206 -15.55 -12.02 0.64
CA ASN A 206 -16.30 -11.53 1.79
C ASN A 206 -16.49 -10.03 1.57
N LYS A 207 -17.55 -9.65 0.85
CA LYS A 207 -17.93 -8.25 0.72
C LYS A 207 -18.80 -7.91 1.92
N MET A 208 -18.17 -7.35 2.95
CA MET A 208 -18.90 -6.44 3.82
C MET A 208 -19.32 -5.23 2.99
N THR A 209 -20.61 -4.94 3.02
CA THR A 209 -21.28 -3.80 2.39
C THR A 209 -20.79 -2.46 2.97
N GLN A 210 -21.01 -1.36 2.25
CA GLN A 210 -20.66 -0.01 2.73
C GLN A 210 -21.36 0.33 4.07
N GLU A 211 -22.57 -0.20 4.29
CA GLU A 211 -23.31 -0.05 5.55
C GLU A 211 -22.70 -0.88 6.69
N GLU A 212 -22.17 -2.07 6.41
CA GLU A 212 -21.43 -2.87 7.38
C GLU A 212 -20.08 -2.23 7.73
N LYS A 213 -19.41 -1.60 6.76
CA LYS A 213 -18.17 -0.83 6.99
C LYS A 213 -18.41 0.42 7.84
N SER A 214 -19.47 1.19 7.57
CA SER A 214 -19.80 2.38 8.37
C SER A 214 -20.27 2.01 9.77
N SER A 215 -21.11 0.97 9.90
CA SER A 215 -21.58 0.46 11.19
C SER A 215 -20.44 -0.10 12.05
N PHE A 216 -19.48 -0.80 11.43
CA PHE A 216 -18.28 -1.28 12.10
C PHE A 216 -17.36 -0.11 12.52
N PHE A 217 -17.20 0.90 11.66
CA PHE A 217 -16.44 2.13 11.97
C PHE A 217 -17.08 2.91 13.13
N ASP A 218 -18.41 2.97 13.20
CA ASP A 218 -19.14 3.57 14.32
C ASP A 218 -18.98 2.74 15.61
N LYS A 219 -19.00 1.41 15.53
CA LYS A 219 -18.70 0.52 16.67
C LYS A 219 -17.26 0.70 17.16
N PHE A 220 -16.31 0.85 16.24
CA PHE A 220 -14.91 1.13 16.51
C PHE A 220 -14.70 2.49 17.20
N MET A 221 -15.38 3.55 16.76
CA MET A 221 -15.37 4.86 17.42
C MET A 221 -15.94 4.82 18.85
N ASN A 222 -16.96 3.99 19.08
CA ASN A 222 -17.53 3.80 20.41
C ASN A 222 -16.61 3.02 21.36
N LEU A 223 -15.80 2.10 20.83
CA LEU A 223 -14.82 1.32 21.59
C LEU A 223 -13.64 2.18 22.06
N LEU A 224 -13.13 3.05 21.19
CA LEU A 224 -12.07 4.02 21.52
C LEU A 224 -12.53 5.09 22.54
N ASN A 225 -13.83 5.42 22.54
CA ASN A 225 -14.43 6.37 23.48
C ASN A 225 -14.82 5.77 24.86
N GLY A 226 -14.40 4.54 25.16
CA GLY A 226 -14.37 4.03 26.53
C GLY A 226 -15.68 3.43 27.08
N LYS A 227 -16.49 2.76 26.25
CA LYS A 227 -17.55 1.86 26.77
C LYS A 227 -17.13 0.39 26.59
N VAL A 228 -16.84 -0.26 27.70
CA VAL A 228 -16.59 -1.71 27.81
C VAL A 228 -17.81 -2.48 27.26
N PRO A 229 -17.65 -3.53 26.43
CA PRO A 229 -18.79 -4.28 25.91
C PRO A 229 -19.49 -5.02 27.06
N SER A 230 -20.78 -4.75 27.23
CA SER A 230 -21.67 -5.57 28.05
C SER A 230 -21.88 -6.91 27.37
N LYS A 231 -21.73 -8.02 28.09
CA LYS A 231 -22.18 -9.36 27.65
C LYS A 231 -23.65 -9.27 27.24
N ASN A 232 -23.96 -9.53 25.97
CA ASN A 232 -25.29 -9.55 25.35
C ASN A 232 -25.14 -9.90 23.86
N ALA A 233 -24.91 -11.17 23.52
CA ALA A 233 -24.91 -11.58 22.12
C ALA A 233 -26.34 -11.58 21.57
N MET A 234 -26.55 -10.95 20.42
CA MET A 234 -27.86 -10.85 19.77
C MET A 234 -27.83 -11.56 18.42
N LEU A 235 -28.75 -12.50 18.24
CA LEU A 235 -29.02 -13.20 16.97
C LEU A 235 -30.46 -12.91 16.52
N TYR A 236 -30.78 -13.27 15.28
CA TYR A 236 -32.10 -13.05 14.71
C TYR A 236 -32.71 -14.35 14.20
N THR A 237 -34.04 -14.48 14.35
CA THR A 237 -34.80 -15.55 13.70
C THR A 237 -35.01 -15.28 12.20
N ASP A 238 -35.46 -16.28 11.45
CA ASP A 238 -35.89 -16.13 10.05
C ASP A 238 -37.05 -15.13 9.87
N LYS A 239 -37.76 -14.81 10.95
CA LYS A 239 -38.82 -13.80 11.05
C LYS A 239 -38.35 -12.45 11.60
N ASN A 240 -37.02 -12.27 11.73
CA ASN A 240 -36.41 -11.04 12.21
C ASN A 240 -36.76 -10.71 13.68
N GLU A 241 -37.00 -11.73 14.50
CA GLU A 241 -37.18 -11.58 15.96
C GLU A 241 -35.83 -11.67 16.68
N GLU A 242 -35.64 -10.86 17.71
CA GLU A 242 -34.38 -10.80 18.46
C GLU A 242 -34.27 -11.98 19.42
N VAL A 243 -33.18 -12.73 19.31
CA VAL A 243 -32.76 -13.78 20.23
C VAL A 243 -31.53 -13.30 20.99
N VAL A 244 -31.71 -12.99 22.28
CA VAL A 244 -30.68 -12.39 23.13
C VAL A 244 -30.10 -13.43 24.08
N PHE A 245 -28.77 -13.56 24.07
CA PHE A 245 -27.99 -14.39 24.97
C PHE A 245 -27.20 -13.50 25.93
N ALA A 246 -27.71 -13.37 27.16
CA ALA A 246 -27.18 -12.42 28.16
C ALA A 246 -25.76 -12.76 28.66
N GLU A 247 -25.35 -14.03 28.56
CA GLU A 247 -24.06 -14.49 29.10
C GLU A 247 -22.94 -14.61 28.06
N LEU A 248 -23.28 -14.41 26.78
CA LEU A 248 -22.36 -14.51 25.64
C LEU A 248 -21.87 -13.13 25.21
N ASN A 249 -20.61 -13.06 24.76
CA ASN A 249 -20.07 -11.86 24.15
C ASN A 249 -20.56 -11.72 22.70
N GLU A 250 -20.70 -10.48 22.21
CA GLU A 250 -21.08 -10.22 20.82
C GLU A 250 -20.09 -10.91 19.85
N GLY A 251 -20.60 -11.80 19.00
CA GLY A 251 -19.80 -12.59 18.05
C GLY A 251 -19.46 -14.03 18.47
N GLU A 252 -19.70 -14.42 19.73
CA GLU A 252 -19.57 -15.82 20.16
C GLU A 252 -20.75 -16.66 19.68
N LYS A 253 -20.47 -17.87 19.14
CA LYS A 253 -21.50 -18.81 18.71
C LYS A 253 -22.17 -19.47 19.92
N PRO A 254 -23.51 -19.47 20.03
CA PRO A 254 -24.19 -20.15 21.11
C PRO A 254 -23.99 -21.66 21.07
N LYS A 255 -24.04 -22.29 22.23
CA LYS A 255 -23.86 -23.72 22.46
C LYS A 255 -25.06 -24.28 23.21
N VAL A 256 -25.19 -25.60 23.16
CA VAL A 256 -26.18 -26.31 23.99
C VAL A 256 -25.95 -25.99 25.47
N GLY A 257 -26.99 -25.54 26.15
CA GLY A 257 -26.99 -25.11 27.54
C GLY A 257 -27.07 -23.59 27.74
N ASP A 258 -26.78 -22.79 26.70
CA ASP A 258 -26.79 -21.33 26.81
C ASP A 258 -28.21 -20.79 26.97
N ALA A 259 -28.36 -19.79 27.86
CA ALA A 259 -29.63 -19.16 28.14
C ALA A 259 -29.94 -18.06 27.10
N ALA A 260 -31.16 -18.08 26.57
CA ALA A 260 -31.63 -17.14 25.57
C ALA A 260 -33.04 -16.61 25.89
N THR A 261 -33.28 -15.38 25.48
CA THR A 261 -34.61 -14.76 25.48
C THR A 261 -35.00 -14.33 24.08
N ILE A 262 -36.27 -14.51 23.72
CA ILE A 262 -36.86 -14.00 22.48
C ILE A 262 -37.88 -12.93 22.86
N ASN A 263 -37.72 -11.70 22.36
CA ASN A 263 -38.58 -10.56 22.70
C ASN A 263 -38.76 -10.36 24.23
N GLY A 264 -37.68 -10.58 25.01
CA GLY A 264 -37.67 -10.41 26.46
C GLY A 264 -38.33 -11.53 27.28
N LYS A 265 -38.72 -12.65 26.64
CA LYS A 265 -39.22 -13.87 27.32
C LYS A 265 -38.27 -15.04 27.09
N ASN A 266 -38.22 -15.98 28.03
CA ASN A 266 -37.41 -17.20 27.86
C ASN A 266 -37.70 -17.87 26.52
N ALA A 267 -36.66 -18.15 25.75
CA ALA A 267 -36.77 -18.86 24.49
C ALA A 267 -37.37 -20.26 24.72
N SER A 268 -38.27 -20.68 23.83
CA SER A 268 -38.92 -21.99 23.93
C SER A 268 -39.32 -22.52 22.57
N GLY A 269 -39.23 -23.84 22.40
CA GLY A 269 -39.62 -24.52 21.17
C GLY A 269 -38.53 -24.50 20.09
N THR A 270 -38.90 -24.95 18.90
CA THR A 270 -38.03 -24.96 17.72
C THR A 270 -38.07 -23.60 17.03
N VAL A 271 -36.89 -23.00 16.83
CA VAL A 271 -36.70 -21.67 16.26
C VAL A 271 -35.77 -21.77 15.07
N ASN A 272 -36.22 -21.26 13.93
CA ASN A 272 -35.38 -21.12 12.75
C ASN A 272 -34.62 -19.80 12.83
N MET A 273 -33.31 -19.86 12.68
CA MET A 273 -32.43 -18.70 12.75
C MET A 273 -32.24 -18.10 11.35
N ALA A 274 -31.87 -16.82 11.30
CA ALA A 274 -31.67 -16.09 10.04
C ALA A 274 -30.52 -16.66 9.19
N ASP A 275 -29.53 -17.33 9.79
CA ASP A 275 -28.44 -18.03 9.10
C ASP A 275 -28.88 -19.39 8.51
N GLY A 276 -30.13 -19.79 8.73
CA GLY A 276 -30.72 -21.04 8.25
C GLY A 276 -30.47 -22.24 9.16
N SER A 277 -29.84 -22.05 10.32
CA SER A 277 -29.77 -23.08 11.37
C SER A 277 -31.08 -23.17 12.17
N VAL A 278 -31.30 -24.30 12.83
CA VAL A 278 -32.50 -24.57 13.64
C VAL A 278 -32.07 -24.85 15.08
N TYR A 279 -32.60 -24.05 16.00
CA TYR A 279 -32.32 -24.14 17.43
C TYR A 279 -33.55 -24.68 18.17
N ASN A 280 -33.36 -25.64 19.06
CA ASN A 280 -34.39 -26.05 20.01
C ASN A 280 -34.10 -25.42 21.37
N PHE A 281 -35.14 -24.85 21.99
CA PHE A 281 -35.07 -24.27 23.32
C PHE A 281 -36.05 -24.94 24.29
N GLU A 282 -35.58 -25.23 25.49
CA GLU A 282 -36.41 -25.69 26.60
C GLU A 282 -36.11 -24.86 27.85
N SER A 283 -37.16 -24.32 28.49
CA SER A 283 -37.02 -23.47 29.69
C SER A 283 -36.03 -22.31 29.55
N GLY A 284 -35.91 -21.72 28.34
CA GLY A 284 -34.98 -20.62 28.07
C GLY A 284 -33.55 -21.03 27.76
N LYS A 285 -33.25 -22.33 27.58
CA LYS A 285 -31.90 -22.82 27.26
C LYS A 285 -31.87 -23.59 25.95
N VAL A 286 -30.78 -23.45 25.20
CA VAL A 286 -30.55 -24.24 23.97
C VAL A 286 -30.40 -25.72 24.33
N THR A 287 -31.19 -26.58 23.71
CA THR A 287 -31.11 -28.04 23.88
C THR A 287 -30.55 -28.76 22.66
N GLU A 288 -30.69 -28.18 21.46
CA GLU A 288 -30.18 -28.75 20.21
C GLU A 288 -29.93 -27.64 19.18
N ILE A 289 -28.88 -27.80 18.37
CA ILE A 289 -28.58 -26.92 17.23
C ILE A 289 -28.39 -27.79 16.00
N LYS A 290 -29.15 -27.54 14.93
CA LYS A 290 -29.00 -28.17 13.62
C LYS A 290 -28.56 -27.14 12.61
N GLU A 291 -27.36 -27.30 12.07
CA GLU A 291 -26.85 -26.43 11.00
C GLU A 291 -27.54 -26.76 9.66
N LYS A 292 -27.55 -25.80 8.73
CA LYS A 292 -28.24 -25.92 7.43
C LYS A 292 -27.59 -27.02 6.57
N ASP A 293 -28.34 -28.07 6.25
CA ASP A 293 -27.93 -29.08 5.26
C ASP A 293 -27.82 -28.46 3.86
N GLY A 294 -26.65 -28.62 3.23
CA GLY A 294 -26.31 -28.02 1.94
C GLY A 294 -27.11 -28.60 0.77
N VAL A 295 -28.01 -27.80 0.21
CA VAL A 295 -28.58 -28.02 -1.13
C VAL A 295 -28.09 -26.89 -2.04
N ILE A 296 -27.28 -27.23 -3.05
CA ILE A 296 -26.75 -26.27 -4.03
C ILE A 296 -27.87 -25.93 -5.01
N ASP A 297 -28.29 -24.66 -5.01
CA ASP A 297 -29.30 -24.10 -5.91
C ASP A 297 -28.78 -24.11 -7.37
N SER A 298 -29.54 -24.73 -8.28
CA SER A 298 -29.20 -24.88 -9.70
C SER A 298 -29.07 -23.54 -10.44
N VAL A 299 -29.73 -22.49 -9.93
CA VAL A 299 -29.58 -21.11 -10.42
C VAL A 299 -28.17 -20.58 -10.16
N THR A 300 -27.58 -20.94 -9.02
CA THR A 300 -26.21 -20.56 -8.66
C THR A 300 -25.19 -21.29 -9.53
N LEU A 301 -25.41 -22.57 -9.81
CA LEU A 301 -24.53 -23.40 -10.66
C LEU A 301 -24.50 -22.91 -12.11
N ASN A 302 -25.65 -22.51 -12.66
CA ASN A 302 -25.74 -21.93 -13.99
C ASN A 302 -25.04 -20.57 -14.08
N SER A 303 -25.20 -19.71 -13.06
CA SER A 303 -24.49 -18.42 -13.00
C SER A 303 -22.96 -18.60 -12.89
N LEU A 304 -22.50 -19.64 -12.19
CA LEU A 304 -21.07 -19.96 -12.12
C LEU A 304 -20.52 -20.46 -13.45
N ASN A 305 -21.28 -21.30 -14.18
CA ASN A 305 -20.87 -21.77 -15.50
C ASN A 305 -20.79 -20.64 -16.52
N GLU A 306 -21.76 -19.71 -16.53
CA GLU A 306 -21.69 -18.52 -17.41
C GLU A 306 -20.47 -17.64 -17.11
N LYS A 307 -20.11 -17.51 -15.83
CA LYS A 307 -18.88 -16.79 -15.43
C LYS A 307 -17.62 -17.53 -15.84
N LEU A 308 -17.62 -18.86 -15.75
CA LEU A 308 -16.50 -19.70 -16.19
C LEU A 308 -16.27 -19.55 -17.69
N ASP A 309 -17.32 -19.59 -18.50
CA ASP A 309 -17.24 -19.43 -19.95
C ASP A 309 -16.75 -18.02 -20.34
N SER A 310 -17.19 -16.99 -19.61
CA SER A 310 -16.71 -15.62 -19.78
C SER A 310 -15.22 -15.48 -19.45
N LEU A 311 -14.76 -16.11 -18.35
CA LEU A 311 -13.36 -16.12 -17.96
C LEU A 311 -12.49 -16.87 -18.98
N ILE A 312 -12.95 -18.01 -19.47
CA ILE A 312 -12.25 -18.79 -20.51
C ILE A 312 -12.09 -17.92 -21.77
N SER A 313 -13.16 -17.25 -22.20
CA SER A 313 -13.12 -16.37 -23.40
C SER A 313 -12.11 -15.23 -23.24
N LYS A 314 -12.08 -14.60 -22.06
CA LYS A 314 -11.14 -13.52 -21.77
C LYS A 314 -9.69 -14.01 -21.69
N ASN A 315 -9.48 -15.23 -21.19
CA ASN A 315 -8.15 -15.83 -21.14
C ASN A 315 -7.62 -16.12 -22.54
N THR A 316 -8.47 -16.66 -23.42
CA THR A 316 -8.13 -16.85 -24.85
C THR A 316 -7.80 -15.53 -25.55
N GLU A 317 -8.52 -14.44 -25.25
CA GLU A 317 -8.21 -13.12 -25.80
C GLU A 317 -6.84 -12.60 -25.30
N LEU A 318 -6.53 -12.79 -24.01
CA LEU A 318 -5.24 -12.40 -23.44
C LEU A 318 -4.08 -13.20 -24.03
N GLU A 319 -4.24 -14.51 -24.20
CA GLU A 319 -3.26 -15.38 -24.86
C GLU A 319 -2.97 -14.92 -26.30
N SER A 320 -4.01 -14.50 -27.03
CA SER A 320 -3.86 -13.92 -28.38
C SER A 320 -3.07 -12.61 -28.34
N LYS A 321 -3.35 -11.72 -27.38
CA LYS A 321 -2.61 -10.45 -27.21
C LYS A 321 -1.15 -10.67 -26.85
N VAL A 322 -0.85 -11.60 -25.94
CA VAL A 322 0.53 -11.96 -25.57
C VAL A 322 1.29 -12.50 -26.77
N THR A 323 0.65 -13.36 -27.57
CA THR A 323 1.23 -13.89 -28.80
C THR A 323 1.57 -12.77 -29.80
N ALA A 324 0.65 -11.81 -29.99
CA ALA A 324 0.89 -10.66 -30.85
C ALA A 324 2.04 -9.78 -30.35
N GLN A 325 2.11 -9.52 -29.04
CA GLN A 325 3.21 -8.74 -28.44
C GLN A 325 4.56 -9.44 -28.58
N ASN A 326 4.62 -10.76 -28.40
CA ASN A 326 5.85 -11.53 -28.61
C ASN A 326 6.34 -11.43 -30.06
N SER A 327 5.44 -11.47 -31.04
CA SER A 327 5.80 -11.24 -32.45
C SER A 327 6.40 -9.84 -32.68
N ILE A 328 5.89 -8.81 -32.01
CA ILE A 328 6.43 -7.44 -32.11
C ILE A 328 7.83 -7.37 -31.47
N ILE A 329 8.01 -8.02 -30.32
CA ILE A 329 9.32 -8.10 -29.64
C ILE A 329 10.36 -8.75 -30.55
N ASP A 330 10.01 -9.83 -31.25
CA ASP A 330 10.92 -10.49 -32.18
C ASP A 330 11.27 -9.62 -33.38
N GLU A 331 10.31 -8.85 -33.91
CA GLU A 331 10.58 -7.85 -34.96
C GLU A 331 11.53 -6.75 -34.48
N LEU A 332 11.33 -6.24 -33.26
CA LEU A 332 12.18 -5.21 -32.66
C LEU A 332 13.59 -5.73 -32.38
N LYS A 333 13.74 -6.97 -31.91
CA LYS A 333 15.05 -7.63 -31.76
C LYS A 333 15.77 -7.75 -33.11
N GLY A 334 15.05 -8.11 -34.18
CA GLY A 334 15.60 -8.15 -35.52
C GLY A 334 16.10 -6.78 -36.00
N LYS A 335 15.36 -5.71 -35.71
CA LYS A 335 15.80 -4.33 -36.01
C LYS A 335 17.01 -3.91 -35.18
N LEU A 336 17.05 -4.27 -33.90
CA LEU A 336 18.18 -3.97 -33.01
C LEU A 336 19.47 -4.63 -33.50
N ASN A 337 19.42 -5.89 -33.94
CA ASN A 337 20.58 -6.59 -34.48
C ASN A 337 21.14 -5.90 -35.73
N LYS A 338 20.27 -5.40 -36.62
CA LYS A 338 20.71 -4.63 -37.80
C LYS A 338 21.41 -3.31 -37.42
N VAL A 339 20.98 -2.66 -36.34
CA VAL A 339 21.65 -1.45 -35.82
C VAL A 339 23.04 -1.80 -35.27
N ALA A 340 23.18 -2.91 -34.56
CA ALA A 340 24.47 -3.38 -34.05
C ALA A 340 25.44 -3.76 -35.19
N GLU A 341 24.94 -4.39 -36.26
CA GLU A 341 25.72 -4.67 -37.48
C GLU A 341 26.20 -3.38 -38.17
N PHE A 342 25.33 -2.37 -38.24
CA PHE A 342 25.68 -1.06 -38.77
C PHE A 342 26.78 -0.38 -37.94
N GLU A 343 26.67 -0.41 -36.61
CA GLU A 343 27.69 0.16 -35.71
C GLU A 343 29.05 -0.54 -35.86
N THR A 344 29.04 -1.87 -36.01
CA THR A 344 30.25 -2.66 -36.27
C THR A 344 30.90 -2.27 -37.60
N THR A 345 30.08 -2.11 -38.65
CA THR A 345 30.53 -1.66 -39.97
C THR A 345 31.09 -0.23 -39.94
N PHE A 346 30.40 0.67 -39.22
CA PHE A 346 30.83 2.06 -39.03
C PHE A 346 32.18 2.15 -38.30
N ASN A 347 32.37 1.37 -37.24
CA ASN A 347 33.63 1.32 -36.49
C ASN A 347 34.77 0.74 -37.34
N SER A 348 34.48 -0.24 -38.19
CA SER A 348 35.46 -0.83 -39.13
C SER A 348 35.85 0.15 -40.24
N LEU A 349 34.91 0.97 -40.73
CA LEU A 349 35.21 2.06 -41.66
C LEU A 349 36.04 3.16 -41.01
N LYS A 350 35.74 3.50 -39.75
CA LYS A 350 36.51 4.49 -38.98
C LYS A 350 37.98 4.08 -38.81
N SER A 351 38.26 2.79 -38.58
CA SER A 351 39.65 2.30 -38.50
C SER A 351 40.37 2.35 -39.85
N ILE A 352 39.67 2.08 -40.96
CA ILE A 352 40.25 2.18 -42.31
C ILE A 352 40.57 3.63 -42.69
N VAL A 353 39.67 4.56 -42.36
CA VAL A 353 39.89 6.00 -42.60
C VAL A 353 40.97 6.57 -41.67
N GLY A 354 41.13 5.99 -40.47
CA GLY A 354 42.23 6.32 -39.55
C GLY A 354 43.62 5.86 -40.01
N GLU A 355 43.72 4.89 -40.92
CA GLU A 355 44.98 4.38 -41.46
C GLU A 355 45.51 5.15 -42.69
N TYR A 356 44.68 5.97 -43.36
CA TYR A 356 45.12 6.88 -44.41
C TYR A 356 45.14 8.33 -43.93
N GLY A 357 46.16 8.69 -43.15
CA GLY A 357 46.45 10.10 -42.88
C GLY A 357 47.26 10.41 -41.64
N ALA A 358 48.49 9.90 -41.55
CA ALA A 358 49.52 10.52 -40.72
C ALA A 358 50.58 11.13 -41.62
N GLY A 359 50.53 12.45 -41.82
CA GLY A 359 51.54 13.17 -42.59
C GLY A 359 51.28 14.67 -42.71
N VAL A 360 51.83 15.41 -41.74
CA VAL A 360 52.25 16.84 -41.81
C VAL A 360 51.19 17.92 -41.52
N GLU A 361 51.46 18.64 -40.43
CA GLU A 361 51.18 20.06 -40.14
C GLU A 361 50.23 20.79 -41.10
N ASN A 362 49.03 21.14 -40.62
CA ASN A 362 48.29 22.35 -41.00
C ASN A 362 47.03 22.45 -40.11
N GLU A 363 47.18 22.96 -38.88
CA GLU A 363 46.04 23.61 -38.21
C GLU A 363 45.77 24.94 -38.93
N PRO A 364 44.59 25.15 -39.54
CA PRO A 364 44.20 26.49 -39.96
C PRO A 364 43.88 27.33 -38.71
N PRO A 365 44.33 28.59 -38.63
CA PRO A 365 44.15 29.40 -37.43
C PRO A 365 42.67 29.72 -37.21
N ALA A 366 42.28 29.78 -35.93
CA ALA A 366 40.94 30.18 -35.51
C ALA A 366 40.54 31.54 -36.12
N PRO A 367 39.33 31.67 -36.71
CA PRO A 367 38.91 32.94 -37.26
C PRO A 367 38.63 33.95 -36.14
N GLN A 368 39.47 34.99 -36.05
CA GLN A 368 39.21 36.18 -35.25
C GLN A 368 38.15 37.07 -35.95
N ASN A 369 37.20 37.53 -35.14
CA ASN A 369 36.05 38.37 -35.46
C ASN A 369 36.36 39.56 -36.41
N ASN A 370 35.40 39.88 -37.31
CA ASN A 370 34.76 41.22 -37.37
C ASN A 370 33.73 41.37 -38.51
N VAL A 371 32.48 41.66 -38.10
CA VAL A 371 31.47 42.57 -38.72
C VAL A 371 31.04 42.23 -40.18
N THR A 372 29.79 41.96 -40.57
CA THR A 372 28.55 42.75 -40.38
C THR A 372 27.35 42.00 -40.98
N THR A 373 26.21 42.07 -40.30
CA THR A 373 24.81 42.09 -40.80
C THR A 373 24.11 40.87 -41.45
N GLN A 374 22.92 40.63 -40.89
CA GLN A 374 21.67 40.14 -41.51
C GLN A 374 21.42 38.64 -41.61
N ALA A 375 21.00 38.04 -40.49
CA ALA A 375 19.83 37.15 -40.47
C ALA A 375 19.27 37.04 -39.03
N LYS A 376 18.81 38.16 -38.47
CA LYS A 376 17.78 38.10 -37.44
C LYS A 376 16.45 37.80 -38.14
N ASN A 377 15.70 36.84 -37.58
CA ASN A 377 14.26 36.63 -37.73
C ASN A 377 13.75 35.82 -38.94
N ARG A 378 13.74 34.49 -38.78
CA ARG A 378 12.63 33.58 -39.13
C ARG A 378 12.82 32.35 -38.21
N PHE A 379 12.23 32.25 -37.03
CA PHE A 379 10.83 31.89 -36.77
C PHE A 379 10.47 32.21 -35.30
N GLU A 380 10.53 33.49 -34.92
CA GLU A 380 9.60 34.02 -33.92
C GLU A 380 8.34 34.42 -34.68
N ASN A 381 7.43 33.48 -34.90
CA ASN A 381 6.04 33.78 -35.27
C ASN A 381 5.20 32.53 -35.05
N PHE A 382 4.96 32.20 -33.79
CA PHE A 382 3.70 31.57 -33.38
C PHE A 382 3.51 31.70 -31.87
N LYS A 383 2.78 32.73 -31.43
CA LYS A 383 1.82 32.64 -30.32
C LYS A 383 0.82 33.79 -30.38
N LEU A 384 -0.44 33.38 -30.44
CA LEU A 384 -1.66 34.20 -30.48
C LEU A 384 -1.74 35.21 -29.34
N LYS A 385 -2.38 36.37 -29.61
CA LYS A 385 -3.20 37.05 -28.60
C LYS A 385 -4.55 37.45 -29.17
N ASN A 386 -5.54 37.05 -28.39
CA ASN A 386 -6.98 37.25 -28.43
C ASN A 386 -7.49 38.56 -29.02
N THR A 387 -8.60 38.40 -29.72
CA THR A 387 -9.63 39.40 -29.96
C THR A 387 -10.26 39.88 -28.64
N LYS A 388 -10.26 41.20 -28.51
CA LYS A 388 -10.98 42.09 -27.58
C LYS A 388 -10.53 42.15 -26.12
#